data_AF-M0LMX8-F1
#
_entry.id   AF-M0LMX8-F1
#
_cell.length_a   1.000
_cell.length_b   1.000
_cell.length_c   1.000
_cell.angle_alpha   90.00
_cell.angle_beta   90.00
_cell.angle_gamma   90.00
#
_symmetry.space_group_name_H-M   'P 1'
#
loop_
_entity.id
_entity.type
_entity.pdbx_description
1 polymer ?
#
loop_
_entity_poly.entity_id
_entity_poly.type
_entity_poly.pdbx_seq_one_letter_code
_entity_poly.pdbx_strand_id
1 'polypeptide(L)' 'MTRLADGDRVRLSTGHEVTLPLVTEATVAGAVLPARYDVAESLLPDGLTPVRATASRAAVVLLSLIHISER' A
#
# COMPACT_ATOMS: atom_id res chain seq x y z
N MET A 1 -3.49 -11.73 22.70
CA MET A 1 -2.80 -11.92 21.40
C MET A 1 -3.30 -13.23 20.82
N THR A 2 -4.00 -13.20 19.69
CA THR A 2 -4.45 -14.42 19.01
C THR A 2 -3.25 -15.02 18.28
N ARG A 3 -2.95 -16.29 18.54
CA ARG A 3 -1.88 -17.01 17.84
C ARG A 3 -2.43 -17.52 16.52
N LEU A 4 -1.83 -17.12 15.41
CA LEU A 4 -2.18 -17.56 14.06
C LEU A 4 -1.31 -18.77 13.66
N ALA A 5 -1.88 -19.71 12.94
CA ALA A 5 -1.25 -20.92 12.41
C ALA A 5 -1.39 -21.02 10.88
N ASP A 6 -0.60 -21.89 10.27
CA ASP A 6 -0.71 -22.19 8.84
C ASP A 6 -2.09 -22.78 8.52
N GLY A 7 -2.70 -22.28 7.44
CA GLY A 7 -4.06 -22.62 7.03
C GLY A 7 -5.17 -21.77 7.67
N ASP A 8 -4.84 -20.89 8.63
CA ASP A 8 -5.83 -19.98 9.21
C ASP A 8 -6.40 -19.04 8.16
N ARG A 9 -7.73 -18.86 8.18
CA ARG A 9 -8.41 -17.84 7.39
C ARG A 9 -8.57 -16.58 8.22
N VAL A 10 -8.07 -15.46 7.70
CA VAL A 10 -8.09 -14.17 8.39
C VAL A 10 -8.69 -13.11 7.47
N ARG A 11 -9.56 -12.27 8.06
CA ARG A 11 -10.07 -11.07 7.40
C ARG A 11 -9.11 -9.91 7.59
N LEU A 12 -8.63 -9.36 6.50
CA LEU A 12 -7.82 -8.15 6.49
C LEU A 12 -8.68 -6.92 6.87
N SER A 13 -8.03 -5.85 7.33
CA SER A 13 -8.69 -4.55 7.58
C SER A 13 -9.35 -3.97 6.33
N THR A 14 -8.92 -4.41 5.14
CA THR A 14 -9.52 -4.10 3.83
C THR A 14 -10.79 -4.90 3.53
N GLY A 15 -11.21 -5.79 4.44
CA GLY A 15 -12.40 -6.62 4.31
C GLY A 15 -12.22 -7.93 3.52
N HIS A 16 -11.03 -8.18 2.96
CA HIS A 16 -10.71 -9.38 2.18
C HIS A 16 -10.34 -10.57 3.07
N GLU A 17 -10.79 -11.77 2.71
CA GLU A 17 -10.44 -13.03 3.38
C GLU A 17 -9.20 -13.65 2.72
N VAL A 18 -8.20 -14.02 3.52
CA VAL A 18 -6.97 -14.67 3.05
C VAL A 18 -6.64 -15.91 3.88
N THR A 19 -5.95 -16.87 3.28
CA THR A 19 -5.38 -18.03 3.98
C THR A 19 -3.91 -17.77 4.28
N LEU A 20 -3.46 -18.13 5.48
CA LEU A 20 -2.07 -17.97 5.90
C LEU A 20 -1.22 -19.22 5.58
N PRO A 21 0.09 -19.06 5.29
CA PRO A 21 0.76 -17.78 5.06
C PRO A 21 0.30 -17.16 3.73
N LEU A 22 0.01 -15.86 3.76
CA LEU A 22 -0.30 -15.13 2.53
C LEU A 22 1.01 -14.88 1.78
N VAL A 23 1.20 -15.57 0.66
CA VAL A 23 2.31 -15.34 -0.26
C VAL A 23 1.79 -14.57 -1.47
N THR A 24 2.52 -13.53 -1.87
CA THR A 24 2.23 -12.79 -3.10
C THR A 24 3.51 -12.64 -3.89
N GLU A 25 3.42 -12.91 -5.19
CA GLU A 25 4.45 -12.54 -6.15
C GLU A 25 3.91 -11.41 -7.04
N ALA A 26 4.70 -10.36 -7.19
CA ALA A 26 4.34 -9.25 -8.04
C ALA A 26 5.60 -8.61 -8.62
N THR A 27 5.55 -8.28 -9.90
CA THR A 27 6.54 -7.40 -10.53
C THR A 27 5.99 -5.99 -10.51
N VAL A 28 6.75 -5.07 -9.92
CA VAL A 28 6.35 -3.66 -9.77
C VAL A 28 7.35 -2.76 -10.48
N ALA A 29 6.84 -1.90 -11.35
CA ALA A 29 7.56 -0.75 -11.89
C ALA A 29 6.95 0.52 -11.31
N GLY A 30 7.78 1.53 -11.04
CA GLY A 30 7.26 2.76 -10.44
C GLY A 30 8.13 3.98 -10.69
N ALA A 31 7.52 5.14 -10.48
CA ALA A 31 8.17 6.43 -10.52
C ALA A 31 7.74 7.27 -9.31
N VAL A 32 8.71 7.95 -8.70
CA VAL A 32 8.45 8.92 -7.63
C VAL A 32 8.52 10.32 -8.23
N LEU A 33 7.44 11.08 -8.08
CA LEU A 33 7.29 12.39 -8.66
C LEU A 33 7.03 13.43 -7.54
N PRO A 34 7.66 14.61 -7.60
CA PRO A 34 7.34 15.69 -6.69
C PRO A 34 5.98 16.31 -7.05
N ALA A 35 5.05 16.35 -6.09
CA ALA A 35 3.76 17.01 -6.22
C ALA A 35 3.64 18.20 -5.27
N ARG A 36 2.67 19.09 -5.50
CA ARG A 36 2.37 20.16 -4.54
C ARG A 36 1.86 19.54 -3.24
N TYR A 37 2.41 19.99 -2.10
CA TYR A 37 2.09 19.40 -0.80
C TYR A 37 0.61 19.56 -0.41
N ASP A 38 0.05 20.76 -0.60
CA ASP A 38 -1.35 21.08 -0.28
C ASP A 38 -2.34 20.21 -1.05
N VAL A 39 -2.06 19.96 -2.33
CA VAL A 39 -2.88 19.07 -3.17
C VAL A 39 -2.75 17.61 -2.74
N ALA A 40 -1.54 17.17 -2.36
CA ALA A 40 -1.36 15.81 -1.87
C ALA A 40 -2.06 15.59 -0.53
N GLU A 41 -2.03 16.59 0.36
CA GLU A 41 -2.67 16.56 1.67
C GLU A 41 -4.20 16.47 1.56
N SER A 42 -4.82 17.21 0.62
CA SER A 42 -6.27 17.19 0.44
C SER A 42 -6.83 15.87 -0.11
N LEU A 43 -5.97 14.98 -0.61
CA LEU A 43 -6.35 13.65 -1.12
C LEU A 43 -6.25 12.54 -0.05
N LEU A 44 -5.61 12.83 1.09
CA LEU A 44 -5.43 11.83 2.13
C LEU A 44 -6.62 11.78 3.09
N PRO A 45 -6.97 10.59 3.61
CA PRO A 45 -7.88 10.45 4.73
C PRO A 45 -7.40 11.22 5.97
N ASP A 46 -8.35 11.57 6.84
CA ASP A 46 -8.06 12.20 8.12
C ASP A 46 -7.04 11.39 8.94
N GLY A 47 -6.10 12.09 9.56
CA GLY A 47 -5.04 11.50 10.37
C GLY A 47 -3.80 11.03 9.60
N LEU A 48 -3.78 11.17 8.27
CA LEU A 48 -2.60 10.93 7.44
C LEU A 48 -2.01 12.24 6.91
N THR A 49 -0.68 12.28 6.75
CA THR A 49 0.07 13.42 6.21
C THR A 49 0.97 12.98 5.06
N PRO A 50 1.14 13.78 3.99
CA PRO A 50 2.03 13.42 2.90
C PRO A 50 3.49 13.33 3.34
N VAL A 51 4.23 12.38 2.77
CA VAL A 51 5.70 12.33 2.90
C VAL A 51 6.31 13.50 2.13
N ARG A 52 7.14 14.31 2.80
CA ARG A 52 7.80 15.46 2.18
C ARG A 52 8.98 15.02 1.32
N ALA A 53 8.98 15.43 0.06
CA ALA A 53 10.15 15.39 -0.81
C ALA A 53 11.04 16.62 -0.61
N THR A 54 10.41 17.80 -0.39
CA THR A 54 11.07 19.06 -0.01
C THR A 54 10.14 19.88 0.90
N ALA A 55 10.53 21.12 1.25
CA ALA A 55 9.73 21.99 2.10
C ALA A 55 8.30 22.23 1.59
N SER A 56 8.08 22.32 0.27
CA SER A 56 6.77 22.59 -0.35
C SER A 56 6.26 21.47 -1.27
N ARG A 57 6.96 20.34 -1.33
CA ARG A 57 6.62 19.22 -2.22
C ARG A 57 6.43 17.93 -1.45
N ALA A 58 5.38 17.19 -1.81
CA ALA A 58 5.17 15.82 -1.39
C ALA A 58 5.75 14.83 -2.42
N ALA A 59 6.15 13.65 -1.97
CA ALA A 59 6.48 12.54 -2.86
C ALA A 59 5.19 11.79 -3.22
N VAL A 60 4.87 11.70 -4.52
CA VAL A 60 3.77 10.88 -5.04
C VAL A 60 4.35 9.73 -5.84
N VAL A 61 3.89 8.52 -5.57
CA VAL A 61 4.37 7.32 -6.24
C VAL A 61 3.32 6.86 -7.25
N LEU A 62 3.72 6.76 -8.51
CA LEU A 62 2.97 6.06 -9.54
C LEU A 62 3.52 4.65 -9.64
N LEU A 63 2.65 3.65 -9.46
CA LEU A 63 3.01 2.24 -9.49
C LEU A 63 2.22 1.54 -10.59
N SER A 64 2.95 0.74 -11.37
CA SER A 64 2.40 -0.27 -12.27
C SER A 64 2.80 -1.63 -11.71
N LEU A 65 1.81 -2.45 -11.38
CA LEU A 65 2.02 -3.78 -10.82
C LEU A 65 1.38 -4.84 -11.72
N ILE A 66 2.11 -5.93 -11.92
CA ILE A 66 1.60 -7.15 -12.53
C ILE A 66 1.58 -8.20 -11.43
N HIS A 67 0.39 -8.63 -11.05
CA HIS A 67 0.21 -9.73 -10.11
C HIS A 67 0.54 -11.04 -10.81
N ILE A 68 1.46 -11.81 -10.22
CA ILE A 68 1.74 -13.17 -10.63
C ILE A 68 1.11 -14.03 -9.55
N SER A 69 -0.10 -14.54 -9.83
CA SER A 69 -0.69 -15.57 -8.98
C SER A 69 0.08 -16.85 -9.24
N GLU A 70 0.79 -17.37 -8.25
CA GLU A 70 1.10 -18.79 -8.24
C GLU A 70 -0.24 -19.56 -8.28
N ARG A 71 -0.27 -20.61 -9.10
CA ARG A 71 -1.43 -21.48 -9.29
C ARG A 71 -1.63 -22.39 -8.09
#